data_AF-A0A0H2U2X9-F1
#
_entry.id   AF-A0A0H2U2X9-F1
#
_cell.length_a   1.000
_cell.length_b   1.000
_cell.length_c   1.000
_cell.angle_alpha   90.00
_cell.angle_beta   90.00
_cell.angle_gamma   90.00
#
_symmetry.space_group_name_H-M   'P 1'
#
loop_
_entity.id
_entity.type
_entity.pdbx_description
1 polymer ?
#
loop_
_entity_poly.entity_id
_entity_poly.type
_entity_poly.pdbx_seq_one_letter_code
_entity_poly.pdbx_strand_id
1 'polypeptide(L)'
;MKAMKGLSMNKVLGGIKRKSTNGHNNDANGSGSGADPADETPEVIASRNVRRFCESGGRENAGDEVTFLPAIVDAAESSPAAAAECARIIRKYLHKDFWTKPSFQYNAIMLIRILADNPGQTFTRALDKKFVDVAKELLRYGRDASVRQMLMETLDAFE
;
A
#
# COMPACT_ATOMS: atom_id res chain seq x y z
N MET A 1 -29.90 -44.39 3.96
CA MET A 1 -28.59 -43.99 4.54
C MET A 1 -27.54 -43.91 3.45
N LYS A 2 -26.95 -42.73 3.23
CA LYS A 2 -25.54 -42.56 2.86
C LYS A 2 -25.22 -41.06 2.91
N ALA A 3 -24.63 -40.67 4.04
CA ALA A 3 -24.08 -39.34 4.27
C ALA A 3 -22.79 -39.18 3.45
N MET A 4 -22.61 -38.04 2.79
CA MET A 4 -21.33 -37.69 2.19
C MET A 4 -20.43 -37.04 3.26
N LYS A 5 -19.20 -37.57 3.31
CA LYS A 5 -18.10 -37.25 4.21
C LYS A 5 -17.69 -35.78 4.14
N GLY A 6 -17.59 -35.15 5.30
CA GLY A 6 -16.87 -33.90 5.50
C GLY A 6 -15.37 -34.07 5.29
N LEU A 7 -14.78 -33.13 4.56
CA LEU A 7 -13.35 -33.04 4.33
C LEU A 7 -12.74 -32.22 5.48
N SER A 8 -12.19 -32.94 6.47
CA SER A 8 -11.32 -32.42 7.52
C SER A 8 -9.92 -32.20 6.95
N MET A 9 -9.42 -30.96 6.95
CA MET A 9 -8.00 -30.68 6.72
C MET A 9 -7.30 -30.41 8.05
N ASN A 10 -6.42 -31.36 8.41
CA ASN A 10 -5.58 -31.33 9.59
C ASN A 10 -4.53 -30.21 9.52
N LYS A 11 -4.37 -29.53 10.66
CA LYS A 11 -3.22 -28.69 10.99
C LYS A 11 -1.91 -29.49 10.88
N VAL A 12 -0.94 -28.97 10.15
CA VAL A 12 0.46 -29.43 10.16
C VAL A 12 1.39 -28.24 10.37
N LEU A 13 1.51 -27.81 11.63
CA LEU A 13 2.57 -26.90 12.07
C LEU A 13 3.80 -27.74 12.46
N GLY A 14 4.76 -27.84 11.55
CA GLY A 14 6.08 -28.41 11.81
C GLY A 14 6.96 -27.39 12.54
N GLY A 15 7.24 -27.64 13.82
CA GLY A 15 8.21 -26.87 14.60
C GLY A 15 9.63 -27.35 14.33
N ILE A 16 10.52 -26.45 13.89
CA ILE A 16 11.96 -26.70 13.81
C ILE A 16 12.66 -25.68 14.70
N LYS A 17 13.11 -26.17 15.86
CA LYS A 17 13.94 -25.45 16.83
C LYS A 17 15.39 -25.55 16.37
N ARG A 18 16.05 -24.45 16.02
CA ARG A 18 17.51 -24.42 15.80
C ARG A 18 18.20 -23.67 16.93
N LYS A 19 19.21 -24.34 17.49
CA LYS A 19 20.02 -23.96 18.65
C LYS A 19 21.18 -23.06 18.21
N SER A 20 21.45 -22.07 19.03
CA SER A 20 22.51 -21.05 18.98
C SER A 20 23.93 -21.64 18.89
N THR A 21 24.77 -21.06 18.02
CA THR A 21 26.23 -20.98 18.20
C THR A 21 26.75 -19.63 17.70
N ASN A 22 27.43 -18.96 18.62
CA ASN A 22 28.06 -17.65 18.54
C ASN A 22 29.23 -17.61 17.53
N GLY A 23 29.40 -16.50 16.81
CA GLY A 23 30.58 -16.24 15.96
C GLY A 23 30.65 -14.78 15.51
N HIS A 24 31.50 -13.99 16.17
CA HIS A 24 31.87 -12.63 15.79
C HIS A 24 32.88 -12.64 14.62
N ASN A 25 32.72 -11.78 13.61
CA ASN A 25 33.69 -10.72 13.24
C ASN A 25 33.34 -10.01 11.92
N ASN A 26 33.87 -8.79 11.84
CA ASN A 26 33.65 -7.71 10.89
C ASN A 26 33.83 -8.01 9.40
N ASP A 27 33.30 -7.04 8.64
CA ASP A 27 33.80 -6.45 7.39
C ASP A 27 32.97 -6.64 6.12
N ALA A 28 32.91 -5.53 5.38
CA ALA A 28 32.49 -5.33 3.99
C ALA A 28 31.01 -5.02 3.70
N ASN A 29 30.75 -3.71 3.54
CA ASN A 29 30.18 -3.10 2.34
C ASN A 29 29.41 -4.06 1.40
N GLY A 30 28.08 -4.07 1.53
CA GLY A 30 27.20 -4.87 0.68
C GLY A 30 25.78 -4.33 0.74
N SER A 31 25.47 -3.42 -0.18
CA SER A 31 24.10 -3.06 -0.54
C SER A 31 23.34 -4.31 -0.98
N GLY A 32 22.37 -4.74 -0.18
CA GLY A 32 21.45 -5.83 -0.54
C GLY A 32 21.38 -6.90 0.54
N SER A 33 20.63 -6.62 1.61
CA SER A 33 20.22 -7.65 2.54
C SER A 33 18.77 -8.00 2.23
N GLY A 34 18.58 -9.17 1.61
CA GLY A 34 17.29 -9.84 1.61
C GLY A 34 16.88 -10.05 3.06
N ALA A 35 15.97 -9.21 3.54
CA ALA A 35 15.27 -9.46 4.77
C ALA A 35 14.44 -10.72 4.56
N ASP A 36 14.50 -11.66 5.50
CA ASP A 36 13.46 -12.67 5.61
C ASP A 36 12.12 -11.90 5.62
N PRO A 37 11.12 -12.29 4.80
CA PRO A 37 9.84 -11.56 4.71
C PRO A 37 9.07 -11.49 6.04
N ALA A 38 9.55 -12.18 7.09
CA ALA A 38 9.01 -12.16 8.43
C ALA A 38 9.48 -10.98 9.32
N ASP A 39 10.55 -10.26 8.95
CA ASP A 39 11.14 -9.18 9.77
C ASP A 39 10.96 -7.78 9.17
N GLU A 40 10.22 -7.63 8.08
CA GLU A 40 9.97 -6.31 7.50
C GLU A 40 8.97 -5.51 8.34
N THR A 41 9.35 -4.29 8.73
CA THR A 41 8.46 -3.37 9.44
C THR A 41 7.24 -3.00 8.58
N PRO A 42 6.05 -2.76 9.16
CA PRO A 42 4.87 -2.33 8.41
C PRO A 42 5.08 -1.14 7.48
N GLU A 43 5.92 -0.18 7.87
CA GLU A 43 6.24 1.01 7.08
C GLU A 43 6.99 0.64 5.79
N VAL A 44 7.89 -0.35 5.83
CA VAL A 44 8.60 -0.85 4.65
C VAL A 44 7.65 -1.60 3.73
N ILE A 45 6.76 -2.42 4.29
CA ILE A 45 5.72 -3.16 3.55
C ILE A 45 4.78 -2.17 2.85
N ALA A 46 4.26 -1.19 3.59
CA ALA A 46 3.45 -0.09 3.05
C ALA A 46 4.20 0.64 1.95
N SER A 47 5.45 1.06 2.21
CA SER A 47 6.23 1.87 1.28
C SER A 47 6.47 1.16 -0.06
N ARG A 48 6.78 -0.13 -0.01
CA ARG A 48 7.00 -0.96 -1.20
C ARG A 48 5.69 -1.18 -1.96
N ASN A 49 4.67 -1.68 -1.28
CA ASN A 49 3.44 -2.13 -1.94
C ASN A 49 2.61 -0.96 -2.50
N VAL A 50 2.55 0.18 -1.81
CA VAL A 50 1.86 1.37 -2.33
C VAL A 50 2.49 1.85 -3.63
N ARG A 51 3.82 1.86 -3.76
CA ARG A 51 4.48 2.22 -5.02
C ARG A 51 4.16 1.23 -6.12
N ARG A 52 4.21 -0.07 -5.82
CA ARG A 52 3.88 -1.11 -6.78
C ARG A 52 2.43 -0.98 -7.27
N PHE A 53 1.49 -0.77 -6.36
CA PHE A 53 0.08 -0.51 -6.68
C PHE A 53 -0.10 0.71 -7.60
N CYS A 54 0.55 1.83 -7.27
CA CYS A 54 0.44 3.05 -8.09
C CYS A 54 1.10 2.90 -9.47
N GLU A 55 2.12 2.05 -9.60
CA GLU A 55 2.89 1.89 -10.83
C GLU A 55 2.41 0.71 -11.70
N SER A 56 1.56 -0.17 -11.17
CA SER A 56 0.91 -1.27 -11.90
C SER A 56 -0.32 -0.82 -12.69
N GLY A 57 -0.97 -1.72 -13.44
CA GLY A 57 -2.27 -1.43 -14.03
C GLY A 57 -2.24 -0.53 -15.29
N GLY A 58 -1.28 -0.75 -16.19
CA GLY A 58 -1.39 -0.22 -17.57
C GLY A 58 -2.52 -0.89 -18.35
N ARG A 59 -2.86 -0.39 -19.55
CA ARG A 59 -3.95 -0.94 -20.41
C ARG A 59 -3.88 -2.46 -20.62
N GLU A 60 -2.69 -3.04 -20.55
CA GLU A 60 -2.45 -4.47 -20.80
C GLU A 60 -2.49 -5.34 -19.53
N ASN A 61 -2.28 -4.73 -18.34
CA ASN A 61 -2.08 -5.43 -17.07
C ASN A 61 -3.04 -4.92 -15.97
N ALA A 62 -4.26 -4.51 -16.37
CA ALA A 62 -5.28 -4.07 -15.42
C ALA A 62 -5.66 -5.23 -14.48
N GLY A 63 -5.55 -5.01 -13.17
CA GLY A 63 -5.85 -6.00 -12.14
C GLY A 63 -4.62 -6.51 -11.38
N ASP A 64 -3.40 -6.33 -11.90
CA ASP A 64 -2.16 -6.72 -11.20
C ASP A 64 -2.01 -5.96 -9.87
N GLU A 65 -2.51 -4.72 -9.82
CA GLU A 65 -2.50 -3.87 -8.64
C GLU A 65 -3.21 -4.51 -7.44
N VAL A 66 -4.28 -5.28 -7.68
CA VAL A 66 -5.12 -5.88 -6.63
C VAL A 66 -4.32 -6.84 -5.75
N THR A 67 -3.28 -7.47 -6.31
CA THR A 67 -2.38 -8.38 -5.58
C THR A 67 -1.66 -7.69 -4.42
N PHE A 68 -1.46 -6.37 -4.48
CA PHE A 68 -0.78 -5.62 -3.42
C PHE A 68 -1.71 -5.15 -2.30
N LEU A 69 -3.03 -5.14 -2.51
CA LEU A 69 -3.99 -4.53 -1.58
C LEU A 69 -3.98 -5.15 -0.17
N PRO A 70 -4.02 -6.48 0.01
CA PRO A 70 -4.03 -7.07 1.35
C PRO A 70 -2.84 -6.60 2.19
N ALA A 71 -1.64 -6.63 1.61
CA ALA A 71 -0.42 -6.20 2.32
C ALA A 71 -0.40 -4.70 2.65
N ILE A 72 -1.03 -3.85 1.83
CA ILE A 72 -1.12 -2.40 2.12
C ILE A 72 -2.10 -2.16 3.27
N VAL A 73 -3.28 -2.79 3.23
CA VAL A 73 -4.31 -2.64 4.26
C VAL A 73 -3.81 -3.18 5.59
N ASP A 74 -3.24 -4.39 5.62
CA ASP A 74 -2.67 -5.01 6.83
C ASP A 74 -1.58 -4.12 7.44
N ALA A 75 -0.67 -3.58 6.60
CA ALA A 75 0.38 -2.69 7.07
C ALA A 75 -0.20 -1.39 7.66
N ALA A 76 -1.12 -0.74 6.96
CA ALA A 76 -1.75 0.50 7.41
C ALA A 76 -2.60 0.31 8.67
N GLU A 77 -3.23 -0.86 8.85
CA GLU A 77 -3.98 -1.20 10.05
C GLU A 77 -3.05 -1.46 11.25
N SER A 78 -1.89 -2.08 11.01
CA SER A 78 -0.96 -2.49 12.07
C SER A 78 -0.27 -1.32 12.80
N SER A 79 -0.11 -0.16 12.15
CA SER A 79 0.56 1.00 12.78
C SER A 79 0.12 2.34 12.17
N PRO A 80 -0.04 3.41 12.99
CA PRO A 80 -0.28 4.76 12.49
C PRO A 80 0.87 5.30 11.62
N ALA A 81 2.11 4.86 11.87
CA ALA A 81 3.28 5.29 11.10
C ALA A 81 3.27 4.68 9.68
N ALA A 82 2.82 3.43 9.53
CA ALA A 82 2.63 2.80 8.21
C ALA A 82 1.49 3.46 7.43
N ALA A 83 0.37 3.78 8.08
CA ALA A 83 -0.70 4.56 7.47
C ALA A 83 -0.22 5.96 7.00
N ALA A 84 0.62 6.62 7.80
CA ALA A 84 1.25 7.87 7.42
C ALA A 84 2.22 7.72 6.24
N GLU A 85 2.96 6.62 6.16
CA GLU A 85 3.81 6.31 5.02
C GLU A 85 3.00 6.06 3.74
N CYS A 86 1.85 5.37 3.83
CA CYS A 86 0.90 5.25 2.72
C CYS A 86 0.47 6.62 2.21
N ALA A 87 -0.03 7.49 3.10
CA ALA A 87 -0.47 8.83 2.74
C ALA A 87 0.65 9.67 2.12
N ARG A 88 1.88 9.58 2.66
CA ARG A 88 3.05 10.29 2.15
C ARG A 88 3.39 9.90 0.71
N ILE A 89 3.29 8.61 0.38
CA ILE A 89 3.61 8.10 -0.97
C ILE A 89 2.48 8.40 -1.94
N ILE A 90 1.23 8.19 -1.55
CA ILE A 90 0.06 8.57 -2.37
C ILE A 90 0.18 10.05 -2.76
N ARG A 91 0.47 10.94 -1.80
CA ARG A 91 0.69 12.37 -2.05
C ARG A 91 1.76 12.63 -3.12
N LYS A 92 2.84 11.84 -3.14
CA LYS A 92 3.89 11.96 -4.17
C LYS A 92 3.32 11.72 -5.57
N TYR A 93 2.44 10.73 -5.76
CA TYR A 93 1.84 10.44 -7.07
C TYR A 93 0.77 11.46 -7.49
N LEU A 94 0.23 12.26 -6.57
CA LEU A 94 -0.67 13.37 -6.90
C LEU A 94 0.07 14.66 -7.30
N HIS A 95 1.36 14.76 -6.97
CA HIS A 95 2.19 15.93 -7.25
C HIS A 95 2.40 16.18 -8.76
N LYS A 96 2.73 17.43 -9.12
CA LYS A 96 2.91 17.88 -10.52
C LYS A 96 3.86 17.05 -11.37
N ASP A 97 4.85 16.42 -10.75
CA ASP A 97 5.83 15.56 -11.43
C ASP A 97 5.19 14.31 -12.06
N PHE A 98 3.97 13.95 -11.63
CA PHE A 98 3.22 12.79 -12.11
C PHE A 98 2.00 13.15 -12.96
N TRP A 99 1.75 14.44 -13.26
CA TRP A 99 0.59 14.85 -14.08
C TRP A 99 0.65 14.38 -15.54
N THR A 100 1.81 13.93 -16.01
CA THR A 100 1.95 13.28 -17.32
C THR A 100 1.70 11.77 -17.27
N LYS A 101 1.39 11.21 -16.09
CA LYS A 101 1.18 9.79 -15.84
C LYS A 101 -0.20 9.57 -15.19
N PRO A 102 -1.30 9.83 -15.91
CA PRO A 102 -2.64 9.80 -15.34
C PRO A 102 -2.99 8.44 -14.71
N SER A 103 -2.54 7.31 -15.28
CA SER A 103 -2.75 5.97 -14.70
C SER A 103 -2.24 5.86 -13.26
N PHE A 104 -1.09 6.47 -12.95
CA PHE A 104 -0.54 6.41 -11.60
C PHE A 104 -1.36 7.25 -10.62
N GLN A 105 -1.91 8.36 -11.10
CA GLN A 105 -2.79 9.22 -10.31
C GLN A 105 -4.13 8.53 -10.04
N TYR A 106 -4.70 7.83 -11.03
CA TYR A 106 -5.91 7.02 -10.84
C TYR A 106 -5.71 5.97 -9.75
N ASN A 107 -4.64 5.19 -9.83
CA ASN A 107 -4.36 4.16 -8.82
C ASN A 107 -4.14 4.80 -7.45
N ALA A 108 -3.41 5.92 -7.37
CA ALA A 108 -3.24 6.64 -6.12
C ALA A 108 -4.59 7.09 -5.52
N ILE A 109 -5.50 7.63 -6.33
CA ILE A 109 -6.83 8.07 -5.87
C ILE A 109 -7.72 6.88 -5.49
N MET A 110 -7.68 5.79 -6.25
CA MET A 110 -8.38 4.55 -5.90
C MET A 110 -7.90 4.02 -4.54
N LEU A 111 -6.60 4.06 -4.29
CA LEU A 111 -6.03 3.62 -3.03
C LEU A 111 -6.44 4.53 -1.86
N ILE A 112 -6.64 5.84 -2.08
CA ILE A 112 -7.24 6.73 -1.06
C ILE A 112 -8.61 6.21 -0.64
N ARG A 113 -9.49 5.89 -1.61
CA ARG A 113 -10.85 5.37 -1.34
C ARG A 113 -10.78 4.09 -0.52
N ILE A 114 -9.99 3.12 -0.99
CA ILE A 114 -9.83 1.82 -0.32
C ILE A 114 -9.33 2.01 1.12
N LEU A 115 -8.30 2.83 1.33
CA LEU A 115 -7.72 3.03 2.66
C LEU A 115 -8.59 3.86 3.59
N ALA A 116 -9.42 4.75 3.04
CA ALA A 116 -10.42 5.50 3.79
C ALA A 116 -11.60 4.64 4.23
N ASP A 117 -11.87 3.54 3.55
CA ASP A 117 -12.82 2.53 4.00
C ASP A 117 -12.15 1.51 4.94
N ASN A 118 -10.93 1.07 4.61
CA ASN A 118 -10.17 0.05 5.34
C ASN A 118 -8.66 0.33 5.24
N PRO A 119 -7.98 0.78 6.31
CA PRO A 119 -8.38 0.70 7.72
C PRO A 119 -9.23 1.88 8.22
N GLY A 120 -9.63 2.81 7.35
CA GLY A 120 -10.46 3.94 7.72
C GLY A 120 -9.74 4.99 8.56
N GLN A 121 -10.17 5.19 9.81
CA GLN A 121 -9.67 6.31 10.63
C GLN A 121 -8.15 6.29 10.84
N THR A 122 -7.53 5.11 10.88
CA THR A 122 -6.06 4.99 11.00
C THR A 122 -5.37 5.66 9.82
N PHE A 123 -5.93 5.54 8.62
CA PHE A 123 -5.43 6.20 7.41
C PHE A 123 -5.88 7.65 7.29
N THR A 124 -7.16 7.96 7.46
CA THR A 124 -7.67 9.32 7.20
C THR A 124 -7.06 10.37 8.14
N ARG A 125 -6.69 9.99 9.37
CA ARG A 125 -5.94 10.87 10.30
C ARG A 125 -4.55 11.26 9.81
N ALA A 126 -3.97 10.51 8.87
CA ALA A 126 -2.67 10.81 8.28
C ALA A 126 -2.72 11.79 7.10
N LEU A 127 -3.92 12.19 6.64
CA LEU A 127 -4.10 13.18 5.57
C LEU A 127 -3.80 14.59 6.09
N ASP A 128 -2.52 14.93 6.12
CA ASP A 128 -2.00 16.19 6.64
C ASP A 128 -2.27 17.40 5.73
N LYS A 129 -1.93 18.59 6.21
CA LYS A 129 -2.04 19.84 5.42
C LYS A 129 -1.33 19.75 4.07
N LYS A 130 -0.17 19.10 4.00
CA LYS A 130 0.59 18.97 2.75
C LYS A 130 -0.16 18.09 1.75
N PHE A 131 -0.89 17.06 2.20
CA PHE A 131 -1.77 16.27 1.36
C PHE A 131 -2.88 17.13 0.76
N VAL A 132 -3.55 17.92 1.61
CA VAL A 132 -4.61 18.86 1.19
C VAL A 132 -4.07 19.88 0.18
N ASP A 133 -2.88 20.43 0.40
CA ASP A 133 -2.26 21.40 -0.50
C ASP A 133 -2.02 20.77 -1.90
N VAL A 134 -1.49 19.55 -1.97
CA VAL A 134 -1.29 18.84 -3.24
C VAL A 134 -2.61 18.47 -3.92
N ALA A 135 -3.63 18.05 -3.17
CA ALA A 135 -4.95 17.78 -3.73
C ALA A 135 -5.56 19.04 -4.35
N LYS A 136 -5.45 20.19 -3.68
CA LYS A 136 -5.90 21.50 -4.21
C LYS A 136 -5.15 21.89 -5.48
N GLU A 137 -3.83 21.70 -5.53
CA GLU A 137 -3.05 21.96 -6.74
C GLU A 137 -3.50 21.07 -7.91
N LEU A 138 -3.71 19.78 -7.66
CA LEU A 138 -4.18 18.84 -8.68
C LEU A 138 -5.58 19.21 -9.20
N LEU A 139 -6.51 19.62 -8.33
CA LEU A 139 -7.84 20.08 -8.75
C LEU A 139 -7.79 21.38 -9.57
N ARG A 140 -6.89 22.32 -9.22
CA ARG A 140 -6.80 23.62 -9.91
C ARG A 140 -6.07 23.56 -11.24
N TYR A 141 -5.01 22.77 -11.31
CA TYR A 141 -4.02 22.84 -12.39
C TYR A 141 -3.74 21.50 -13.06
N GLY A 142 -4.29 20.40 -12.54
CA GLY A 142 -4.14 19.07 -13.10
C GLY A 142 -4.57 19.01 -14.57
N ARG A 143 -3.90 18.21 -15.38
CA ARG A 143 -4.14 18.15 -16.84
C ARG A 143 -5.28 17.23 -17.21
N ASP A 144 -5.34 16.06 -16.59
CA ASP A 144 -6.32 15.02 -16.91
C ASP A 144 -7.66 15.29 -16.23
N ALA A 145 -8.72 15.43 -17.03
CA ALA A 145 -10.05 15.79 -16.53
C ALA A 145 -10.68 14.69 -15.67
N SER A 146 -10.46 13.43 -16.05
CA SER A 146 -11.05 12.29 -15.38
C SER A 146 -10.33 11.98 -14.05
N VAL A 147 -9.02 12.27 -13.94
CA VAL A 147 -8.30 12.27 -12.64
C VAL A 147 -8.89 13.33 -11.70
N ARG A 148 -9.11 14.57 -12.19
CA ARG A 148 -9.71 15.64 -11.38
C ARG A 148 -11.12 15.28 -10.93
N GLN A 149 -11.93 14.74 -11.85
CA GLN A 149 -13.30 14.29 -11.55
C GLN A 149 -13.31 13.21 -10.46
N MET A 150 -12.46 12.19 -10.60
CA MET A 150 -12.35 11.12 -9.61
C MET A 150 -11.91 11.65 -8.24
N LEU A 151 -10.98 12.61 -8.21
CA LEU A 151 -10.55 13.24 -6.97
C LEU A 151 -11.69 14.04 -6.31
N MET A 152 -12.47 14.81 -7.07
CA MET A 152 -13.64 15.53 -6.53
C MET A 152 -14.63 14.56 -5.88
N GLU A 153 -15.05 13.52 -6.61
CA GLU A 153 -15.95 12.50 -6.08
C GLU A 153 -15.39 11.78 -4.84
N THR A 154 -14.07 11.58 -4.78
CA THR A 154 -13.43 10.96 -3.62
C THR A 154 -13.50 11.87 -2.39
N LEU A 155 -13.30 13.17 -2.57
CA LEU A 155 -13.34 14.15 -1.49
C LEU A 155 -14.76 14.43 -1.03
N ASP A 156 -15.72 14.49 -1.96
CA ASP A 156 -17.15 14.65 -1.63
C ASP A 156 -17.66 13.47 -0.78
N ALA A 157 -17.12 12.26 -0.99
CA ALA A 157 -17.47 11.10 -0.18
C ALA A 157 -16.91 11.15 1.27
N PHE A 158 -16.02 12.10 1.59
CA PHE A 158 -15.49 12.30 2.95
C PHE A 158 -16.31 13.31 3.77
N GLU A 159 -17.26 14.01 3.15
CA GLU A 159 -18.19 14.93 3.82
C GLU A 159 -19.38 14.20 4.45
#